data_AF-A0A8S9PNF9-F1
#
_entry.id   AF-A0A8S9PNF9-F1
#
_cell.length_a   1.000
_cell.length_b   1.000
_cell.length_c   1.000
_cell.angle_alpha   90.00
_cell.angle_beta   90.00
_cell.angle_gamma   90.00
#
_symmetry.space_group_name_H-M   'P 1'
#
loop_
_entity.id
_entity.type
_entity.pdbx_description
1 polymer ?
#
loop_
_entity_poly.entity_id
_entity_poly.type
_entity_poly.pdbx_seq_one_letter_code
_entity_poly.pdbx_strand_id
1 'polypeptide(L)'
;MMGTYQIALVAQTMNKPVYVAAESYKFARLYPLDQKDLEPALRPVDFGVPVPPKVEVERSARDYTPPQYLTMLFTDLGVLTPSVVSDELIQLYL
;
A
#
# COMPACT_ATOMS: atom_id res chain seq x y z
N MET A 1 -2.73 6.16 -3.66
CA MET A 1 -2.13 7.31 -2.96
C MET A 1 -0.65 7.01 -2.81
N MET A 2 0.25 7.99 -2.95
CA MET A 2 1.67 7.79 -2.61
C MET A 2 1.91 8.27 -1.18
N GLY A 3 2.86 7.65 -0.48
CA GLY A 3 3.27 8.06 0.86
C GLY A 3 2.96 7.04 1.96
N THR A 4 2.14 6.03 1.68
CA THR A 4 1.71 5.06 2.70
C THR A 4 2.89 4.22 3.19
N TYR A 5 3.77 3.82 2.28
CA TYR A 5 4.95 3.04 2.61
C TYR A 5 5.94 3.83 3.47
N GLN A 6 6.18 5.10 3.11
CA GLN A 6 7.11 5.97 3.83
C GLN A 6 6.60 6.26 5.25
N ILE A 7 5.30 6.52 5.40
CA ILE A 7 4.68 6.72 6.72
C ILE A 7 4.81 5.45 7.57
N ALA A 8 4.53 4.28 6.99
CA ALA A 8 4.62 3.00 7.70
C ALA A 8 6.06 2.70 8.14
N LEU A 9 7.05 3.02 7.30
CA LEU A 9 8.47 2.87 7.63
C LEU A 9 8.87 3.75 8.82
N VAL A 10 8.47 5.03 8.82
CA VAL A 10 8.75 5.95 9.93
C VAL A 10 8.07 5.45 11.21
N ALA A 11 6.80 5.06 11.13
CA ALA A 11 6.06 4.53 12.27
C ALA A 11 6.74 3.30 12.90
N GLN A 12 7.20 2.37 12.06
CA GLN A 12 7.98 1.21 12.49
C GLN A 12 9.24 1.62 13.26
N THR A 13 10.01 2.59 12.75
CA THR A 13 11.23 3.05 13.44
C THR A 13 10.96 3.74 14.77
N MET A 14 9.76 4.31 14.94
CA MET A 14 9.32 4.97 16.16
C MET A 14 8.52 4.04 17.09
N ASN A 15 8.44 2.74 16.79
CA ASN A 15 7.63 1.75 17.50
C ASN A 15 6.16 2.20 17.65
N LYS A 16 5.59 2.78 16.60
CA LYS A 16 4.18 3.17 16.54
C LYS A 16 3.42 2.16 15.69
N PRO A 17 2.33 1.57 16.19
CA PRO A 17 1.54 0.63 15.40
C PRO A 17 0.84 1.37 14.25
N VAL A 18 0.72 0.69 13.12
CA VAL A 18 0.03 1.19 11.93
C VAL A 18 -1.22 0.36 11.71
N TYR A 19 -2.36 1.03 11.62
CA TYR A 19 -3.64 0.39 11.36
C TYR A 19 -4.19 0.85 10.01
N VAL A 20 -4.84 -0.08 9.30
CA VAL A 20 -5.47 0.20 7.99
C VAL A 20 -6.97 0.01 8.12
N ALA A 21 -7.75 0.93 7.59
CA ALA A 21 -9.19 0.75 7.42
C ALA A 21 -9.46 0.45 5.93
N ALA A 22 -10.02 -0.72 5.65
CA ALA A 22 -10.32 -1.14 4.29
C ALA A 22 -11.54 -2.07 4.27
N GLU A 23 -12.39 -1.91 3.26
CA GLU A 23 -13.52 -2.82 3.03
C GLU A 23 -13.02 -4.11 2.37
N SER A 24 -13.65 -5.24 2.68
CA SER A 24 -13.30 -6.60 2.25
C SER A 24 -13.32 -6.77 0.74
N TYR A 25 -14.21 -6.06 0.03
CA TYR A 25 -14.26 -6.09 -1.43
C TYR A 25 -12.99 -5.51 -2.10
N LYS A 26 -12.12 -4.81 -1.35
CA LYS A 26 -10.82 -4.32 -1.83
C LYS A 26 -9.72 -5.39 -1.73
N PHE A 27 -10.01 -6.56 -1.18
CA PHE A 27 -9.09 -7.68 -1.20
C PHE A 27 -8.90 -8.15 -2.64
N ALA A 28 -7.66 -8.13 -3.10
CA ALA A 28 -7.29 -8.48 -4.46
C ALA A 28 -6.45 -9.74 -4.48
N ARG A 29 -6.64 -10.58 -5.50
CA ARG A 29 -5.77 -11.74 -5.79
C ARG A 29 -4.47 -11.29 -6.45
N LEU A 30 -3.73 -10.42 -5.76
CA LEU A 30 -2.48 -9.83 -6.20
C LEU A 30 -1.47 -9.91 -5.06
N TYR A 31 -0.25 -10.37 -5.36
CA TYR A 31 0.82 -10.53 -4.39
C TYR A 31 2.11 -9.84 -4.88
N PRO A 32 2.22 -8.51 -4.74
CA PRO A 32 3.42 -7.78 -5.14
C PRO A 32 4.57 -8.07 -4.16
N LEU A 33 5.78 -8.30 -4.69
CA LEU A 33 6.98 -8.53 -3.90
C LEU A 33 7.75 -7.22 -3.68
N ASP A 34 7.74 -6.33 -4.67
CA ASP A 34 8.37 -5.01 -4.63
C ASP A 34 7.47 -3.94 -5.28
N GLN A 35 7.85 -2.67 -5.13
CA GLN A 35 7.14 -1.53 -5.71
C GLN A 35 6.99 -1.61 -7.24
N LYS A 36 7.91 -2.30 -7.90
CA LYS A 36 7.93 -2.46 -9.36
C LYS A 36 6.90 -3.46 -9.86
N ASP A 37 6.33 -4.29 -8.98
CA ASP A 37 5.31 -5.28 -9.33
C ASP A 37 3.91 -4.67 -9.41
N LEU A 38 3.77 -3.39 -9.04
CA LEU A 38 2.53 -2.64 -9.20
C LEU A 38 2.48 -1.95 -10.55
N GLU A 39 1.38 -2.16 -11.27
CA GLU A 39 1.06 -1.38 -12.47
C GLU A 39 1.00 0.13 -12.15
N PRO A 40 1.75 0.98 -12.87
CA PRO A 40 1.83 2.41 -12.56
C PRO A 40 0.46 3.09 -12.67
N ALA A 41 0.03 3.72 -11.60
CA ALA A 41 -1.18 4.54 -11.60
C ALA A 41 -0.83 5.98 -11.96
N LEU A 42 -0.47 6.21 -13.23
CA LEU A 42 0.03 7.50 -13.70
C LEU A 42 -0.95 8.64 -13.40
N ARG A 43 -0.45 9.68 -12.71
CA ARG A 43 -1.15 10.96 -12.58
C ARG A 43 -0.25 12.10 -13.04
N PRO A 44 -0.81 13.13 -13.70
CA PRO A 44 -0.07 14.35 -13.97
C PRO A 44 0.40 15.00 -12.66
N VAL A 45 1.69 15.33 -12.60
CA VAL A 45 2.26 16.12 -11.52
C VAL A 45 2.72 17.44 -12.13
N ASP A 46 2.10 18.53 -11.72
CA ASP A 46 2.53 19.87 -12.07
C ASP A 46 3.39 20.43 -10.94
N PHE A 47 4.67 20.65 -11.23
CA PHE A 47 5.62 21.21 -10.27
C PHE A 47 5.61 22.74 -10.25
N GLY A 48 4.94 23.40 -11.21
CA GLY A 48 5.00 24.86 -11.39
C GLY A 48 6.38 25.40 -11.77
N VAL A 49 7.37 24.51 -11.95
CA VAL A 49 8.74 24.83 -12.34
C VAL A 49 9.26 23.77 -13.32
N PRO A 50 10.20 24.12 -14.23
CA PRO A 50 10.82 23.14 -15.12
C PRO A 50 11.57 22.05 -14.35
N VAL A 51 11.28 20.79 -14.66
CA VAL A 51 12.03 19.65 -14.15
C VAL A 51 13.41 19.62 -14.82
N PRO A 52 14.52 19.49 -14.07
CA PRO A 52 15.85 19.41 -14.66
C PRO A 52 15.97 18.20 -15.61
N PRO A 53 16.71 18.32 -16.74
CA PRO A 53 16.72 17.32 -17.82
C PRO A 53 17.30 15.94 -17.46
N LYS A 54 17.88 15.78 -16.27
CA LYS A 54 18.43 14.50 -15.77
C LYS A 54 17.64 13.91 -14.60
N VAL A 55 16.49 14.51 -14.26
CA VAL A 55 15.67 14.07 -13.13
C VAL A 55 14.54 13.22 -13.67
N GLU A 56 14.56 11.94 -13.32
CA GLU A 56 13.43 11.05 -13.49
C GLU A 56 12.42 11.31 -12.37
N VAL A 57 11.16 11.49 -12.76
CA VAL A 57 10.07 11.73 -11.82
C VAL A 57 9.21 10.48 -11.77
N GLU A 58 9.09 9.88 -10.59
CA GLU A 58 8.08 8.85 -10.32
C GLU A 58 6.68 9.49 -10.37
N ARG A 59 5.80 8.94 -11.21
CA ARG A 59 4.47 9.51 -11.51
C ARG A 59 3.33 8.57 -11.10
N SER A 60 3.64 7.38 -10.60
CA SER A 60 2.64 6.50 -10.02
C SER A 60 2.03 7.18 -8.80
N ALA A 61 0.71 7.21 -8.75
CA ALA A 61 -0.04 7.73 -7.62
C ALA A 61 -0.36 6.64 -6.59
N ARG A 62 0.34 5.50 -6.60
CA ARG A 62 0.13 4.36 -5.70
C ARG A 62 1.47 3.74 -5.31
N ASP A 63 1.60 3.40 -4.04
CA ASP A 63 2.69 2.62 -3.48
C ASP A 63 2.17 1.32 -2.83
N TYR A 64 3.06 0.34 -2.74
CA TYR A 64 2.90 -0.89 -1.97
C TYR A 64 3.49 -0.68 -0.57
N THR A 65 2.71 -1.03 0.46
CA THR A 65 3.18 -1.12 1.84
C THR A 65 3.24 -2.59 2.26
N PRO A 66 4.45 -3.14 2.50
CA PRO A 66 4.59 -4.53 2.91
C PRO A 66 3.85 -4.85 4.22
N PRO A 67 3.28 -6.06 4.36
CA PRO A 67 2.44 -6.43 5.51
C PRO A 67 3.17 -6.37 6.85
N GLN A 68 4.50 -6.55 6.85
CA GLN A 68 5.34 -6.48 8.05
C GLN A 68 5.34 -5.11 8.75
N TYR A 69 4.91 -4.05 8.05
CA TYR A 69 4.77 -2.71 8.63
C TYR A 69 3.35 -2.41 9.11
N LEU A 70 2.40 -3.34 8.94
CA LEU A 70 1.00 -3.17 9.29
C LEU A 70 0.65 -4.03 10.50
N THR A 71 0.00 -3.42 11.49
CA THR A 71 -0.37 -4.11 12.74
C THR A 71 -1.71 -4.82 12.60
N MET A 72 -2.77 -4.11 12.21
CA MET A 72 -4.11 -4.66 12.03
C MET A 72 -4.87 -3.93 10.91
N LEU A 73 -5.81 -4.64 10.30
CA LEU A 73 -6.76 -4.13 9.32
C LEU A 73 -8.17 -4.15 9.93
N PHE A 74 -8.85 -3.02 9.88
CA PHE A 74 -10.26 -2.87 10.23
C PHE A 74 -11.10 -3.01 8.96
N THR A 75 -11.91 -4.07 8.91
CA THR A 75 -12.76 -4.40 7.77
C THR A 75 -14.20 -4.65 8.23
N ASP A 76 -15.11 -4.79 7.27
CA ASP A 76 -16.49 -5.23 7.47
C ASP A 76 -16.61 -6.70 7.91
N LEU A 77 -15.55 -7.50 7.77
CA LEU A 77 -15.44 -8.86 8.31
C LEU A 77 -14.90 -8.89 9.75
N GLY A 78 -14.44 -7.74 10.27
CA GLY A 78 -13.87 -7.60 11.61
C GLY A 78 -12.46 -7.03 11.61
N VAL A 79 -11.74 -7.24 12.71
CA VAL A 79 -10.34 -6.82 12.85
C VAL A 79 -9.43 -7.99 12.49
N LEU A 80 -8.62 -7.82 11.46
CA LEU A 80 -7.78 -8.88 10.88
C LEU A 80 -6.30 -8.52 11.00
N THR A 81 -5.43 -9.51 11.24
CA THR A 81 -4.00 -9.35 11.03
C THR A 81 -3.67 -9.55 9.54
N PRO A 82 -2.54 -9.03 9.04
CA PRO A 82 -2.15 -9.24 7.64
C PRO A 82 -2.07 -10.71 7.22
N SER A 83 -1.73 -11.62 8.15
CA SER A 83 -1.69 -13.07 7.86
C SER A 83 -3.10 -13.65 7.64
N VAL A 84 -4.09 -13.23 8.43
CA VAL A 84 -5.48 -13.70 8.32
C VAL A 84 -6.15 -13.21 7.03
N VAL A 85 -5.74 -12.06 6.50
CA VAL A 85 -6.23 -11.56 5.20
C VAL A 85 -5.98 -12.58 4.07
N SER A 86 -4.85 -13.31 4.11
CA SER A 86 -4.55 -14.36 3.13
C SER A 86 -5.53 -15.53 3.22
N ASP A 87 -5.91 -15.93 4.43
CA ASP A 87 -6.88 -17.01 4.66
C ASP A 87 -8.29 -16.60 4.21
N GLU A 88 -8.70 -15.36 4.50
CA GLU A 88 -9.97 -14.79 4.03
C GLU A 88 -10.03 -14.71 2.49
N LEU A 89 -8.92 -14.34 1.84
CA LEU A 89 -8.82 -14.35 0.38
C LEU A 89 -8.98 -15.76 -0.21
N ILE A 90 -8.58 -16.81 0.49
CA ILE A 90 -8.80 -18.19 0.04
C ILE A 90 -10.30 -18.52 0.15
N GLN A 91 -10.94 -18.19 1.27
CA GLN A 91 -12.36 -18.47 1.50
C GLN A 91 -13.31 -17.69 0.58
N LEU A 92 -12.96 -16.47 0.19
CA LEU A 92 -13.80 -15.64 -0.70
C LEU A 92 -13.81 -16.12 -2.15
N TYR A 93 -12.80 -16.88 -2.57
CA TYR A 93 -12.56 -17.21 -3.98
C TYR A 93 -12.49 -18.70 -4.31
N LEU A 94 -12.68 -19.58 -3.31
CA LEU A 94 -12.83 -21.03 -3.45
C LEU A 94 -14.11 -21.50 -2.75
#